data_AF-A0A7C8AP16-F1
#
_entry.id   AF-A0A7C8AP16-F1
#
_cell.length_a   1.000
_cell.length_b   1.000
_cell.length_c   1.000
_cell.angle_alpha   90.00
_cell.angle_beta   90.00
_cell.angle_gamma   90.00
#
_symmetry.space_group_name_H-M   'P 1'
#
loop_
_entity.id
_entity.type
_entity.pdbx_description
1 polymer ?
#
loop_
_entity_poly.entity_id
_entity_poly.type
_entity_poly.pdbx_seq_one_letter_code
_entity_poly.pdbx_strand_id
1 'polypeptide(L)'
;MNKANVFSKRSMVAGLAVAWKKIMNRKTAIRTGLLASVIFIFAFGMFPGPAKAAPFSIPLENLTGLDPTQYTIYVLGYSTTSGMMLNPDGTFQQIPPGNGIIPSYAVGSGPGMLSKITVDGSVSLPGARIYFFVATAKTPAPSLPYSNGGINVTQPANPPNSNYPPFGFIELTMNPSYSTTPVIDVQTVDAFIFPITITLNDNLGQVGQPRPAGVVTRESIFQSYTKFMESLGTLGQPYVGLRFTEAGGGLLNPYDYLIETNAANEYVHLSSTLNTVFDPVLNTLFSNKDLSLQGVAYGSIPADVYTVVSTTPQNYPGSTFSVPALQFKGQQYNNVFNIFNPVGLTVYLNPKTHAPIKGTIVNTSLTFSESLPAKTLVENMYVGGAGTNPANTIASLVLNKQGEITGATLNQNLGSPAPNSTYIFSKVPALFVSSGAMVFGNVGVFADSTVQYPTNGDSQAVLANLENQIVSALNRGVANPMIMRANPAPSGYTSAFWNTETYWYPHHEPQNLFSLYMHTGRVESNGISTPIFVQPNSPAQNAPPVKNAQGQYMGMAYGFAYDETPGGPGPAGQPQVPSKFDPTPAGTTTMTVTLGPWK
;
A
#
# COMPACT_ATOMS: atom_id res chain seq x y z
N MET A 1 -34.08 -51.72 54.64
CA MET A 1 -33.69 -50.43 55.25
C MET A 1 -32.98 -49.58 54.19
N ASN A 2 -33.62 -48.46 53.82
CA ASN A 2 -33.09 -47.18 53.36
C ASN A 2 -32.13 -47.00 52.16
N LYS A 3 -32.69 -46.22 51.19
CA LYS A 3 -32.12 -45.13 50.35
C LYS A 3 -31.20 -45.53 49.19
N ALA A 4 -31.55 -45.37 47.90
CA ALA A 4 -32.05 -44.24 47.10
C ALA A 4 -31.00 -43.17 46.73
N ASN A 5 -30.79 -43.05 45.39
CA ASN A 5 -30.40 -41.91 44.55
C ASN A 5 -29.28 -40.94 44.98
N VAL A 6 -28.39 -40.60 44.04
CA VAL A 6 -28.20 -39.27 43.42
C VAL A 6 -26.84 -39.23 42.70
N PHE A 7 -26.87 -39.17 41.36
CA PHE A 7 -25.80 -38.62 40.54
C PHE A 7 -26.08 -37.12 40.40
N SER A 8 -25.20 -36.23 40.89
CA SER A 8 -25.35 -34.78 40.70
C SER A 8 -24.04 -34.06 40.34
N LYS A 9 -24.17 -33.27 39.28
CA LYS A 9 -23.37 -32.16 38.71
C LYS A 9 -22.42 -31.36 39.62
N ARG A 10 -21.25 -31.01 39.05
CA ARG A 10 -20.60 -29.68 38.88
C ARG A 10 -19.14 -29.94 38.43
N SER A 11 -18.46 -29.26 37.52
CA SER A 11 -18.69 -28.06 36.70
C SER A 11 -17.46 -27.92 35.77
N MET A 12 -17.69 -27.37 34.57
CA MET A 12 -16.71 -26.85 33.59
C MET A 12 -15.35 -26.43 34.18
N VAL A 13 -14.25 -27.11 33.83
CA VAL A 13 -12.90 -26.54 33.56
C VAL A 13 -12.06 -27.63 32.88
N ALA A 14 -12.00 -27.65 31.55
CA ALA A 14 -10.90 -28.26 30.78
C ALA A 14 -10.88 -27.81 29.30
N GLY A 15 -11.58 -26.73 28.96
CA GLY A 15 -11.60 -26.12 27.64
C GLY A 15 -10.82 -24.82 27.65
N LEU A 16 -9.50 -24.86 27.79
CA LEU A 16 -8.64 -23.67 27.75
C LEU A 16 -7.19 -23.90 27.30
N ALA A 17 -6.82 -25.13 26.90
CA ALA A 17 -5.45 -25.45 26.47
C ALA A 17 -5.26 -25.59 24.94
N VAL A 18 -6.33 -25.49 24.14
CA VAL A 18 -6.27 -25.71 22.67
C VAL A 18 -6.34 -24.40 21.86
N ALA A 19 -6.68 -23.27 22.49
CA ALA A 19 -6.79 -21.97 21.83
C ALA A 19 -5.45 -21.20 21.71
N TRP A 20 -4.40 -21.59 22.44
CA TRP A 20 -3.16 -20.81 22.53
C TRP A 20 -2.08 -21.18 21.50
N LYS A 21 -2.23 -22.31 20.79
CA LYS A 21 -1.26 -22.75 19.78
C LYS A 21 -1.57 -22.27 18.35
N LYS A 22 -2.74 -21.68 18.12
CA LYS A 22 -3.17 -21.14 16.82
C LYS A 22 -2.81 -19.66 16.58
N ILE A 23 -2.19 -18.99 17.55
CA ILE A 23 -1.76 -17.58 17.46
C ILE A 23 -0.24 -17.44 17.18
N MET A 24 0.55 -18.51 17.29
CA MET A 24 2.02 -18.47 17.22
C MET A 24 2.65 -18.85 15.86
N ASN A 25 1.96 -18.60 14.74
CA ASN A 25 2.61 -18.54 13.41
C ASN A 25 2.38 -17.16 12.76
N ARG A 26 2.74 -16.10 13.49
CA ARG A 26 2.79 -14.70 13.01
C ARG A 26 4.12 -14.37 12.29
N LYS A 27 4.64 -15.27 11.46
CA LYS A 27 5.72 -14.91 10.51
C LYS A 27 5.19 -14.37 9.18
N THR A 28 3.89 -14.52 8.92
CA THR A 28 3.25 -14.04 7.69
C THR A 28 2.59 -12.66 7.87
N ALA A 29 2.27 -12.25 9.10
CA ALA A 29 1.48 -11.04 9.39
C ALA A 29 2.21 -9.71 9.10
N ILE A 30 3.54 -9.70 9.01
CA ILE A 30 4.30 -8.48 8.65
C ILE A 30 4.41 -8.32 7.12
N ARG A 31 4.26 -9.40 6.34
CA ARG A 31 4.22 -9.34 4.86
C ARG A 31 2.81 -9.28 4.26
N THR A 32 1.76 -9.53 5.07
CA THR A 32 0.36 -9.37 4.64
C THR A 32 -0.23 -8.01 5.01
N GLY A 33 0.56 -7.11 5.62
CA GLY A 33 0.15 -5.72 5.89
C GLY A 33 -0.05 -4.87 4.63
N LEU A 34 0.30 -5.37 3.44
CA LEU A 34 0.02 -4.74 2.15
C LEU A 34 -1.26 -5.25 1.47
N LEU A 35 -2.15 -5.93 2.20
CA LEU A 35 -3.55 -6.02 1.79
C LEU A 35 -4.28 -4.78 2.29
N ALA A 36 -3.93 -3.62 1.73
CA ALA A 36 -4.97 -2.66 1.41
C ALA A 36 -5.73 -3.23 0.20
N SER A 37 -6.36 -4.40 0.36
CA SER A 37 -7.55 -4.66 -0.43
C SER A 37 -8.47 -3.53 -0.07
N VAL A 38 -8.71 -2.65 -1.03
CA VAL A 38 -9.80 -1.70 -1.00
C VAL A 38 -11.08 -2.54 -0.97
N ILE A 39 -11.40 -3.11 0.19
CA ILE A 39 -12.70 -3.71 0.45
C ILE A 39 -13.58 -2.53 0.83
N PHE A 40 -14.10 -1.84 -0.19
CA PHE A 40 -15.24 -0.97 -0.01
C PHE A 40 -16.45 -1.86 0.33
N ILE A 41 -16.73 -2.04 1.63
CA ILE A 41 -18.02 -2.57 2.07
C ILE A 41 -18.97 -1.38 2.17
N PHE A 42 -19.73 -1.14 1.10
CA PHE A 42 -20.87 -0.24 1.17
C PHE A 42 -22.04 -0.95 1.88
N ALA A 43 -22.48 -0.39 3.01
CA ALA A 43 -23.68 -0.84 3.71
C ALA A 43 -24.91 -0.10 3.15
N PHE A 44 -25.77 -0.78 2.38
CA PHE A 44 -27.10 -0.27 2.04
C PHE A 44 -28.17 -1.37 2.00
N GLY A 45 -29.39 -0.95 2.33
CA GLY A 45 -30.56 -1.79 2.55
C GLY A 45 -31.02 -2.60 1.33
N MET A 46 -31.90 -3.57 1.59
CA MET A 46 -32.44 -4.52 0.61
C MET A 46 -33.19 -3.80 -0.52
N PHE A 47 -32.48 -3.47 -1.60
CA PHE A 47 -33.08 -3.16 -2.89
C PHE A 47 -33.25 -4.47 -3.69
N PRO A 48 -34.25 -4.55 -4.60
CA PRO A 48 -34.33 -5.67 -5.53
C PRO A 48 -32.99 -5.85 -6.24
N GLY A 49 -32.43 -7.06 -6.20
CA GLY A 49 -31.11 -7.35 -6.74
C GLY A 49 -30.99 -6.89 -8.19
N PRO A 50 -29.85 -6.29 -8.59
CA PRO A 50 -29.66 -5.79 -9.93
C PRO A 50 -29.82 -6.92 -10.96
N ALA A 51 -30.24 -6.55 -12.18
CA ALA A 51 -30.30 -7.49 -13.30
C ALA A 51 -28.93 -8.16 -13.50
N LYS A 52 -28.91 -9.46 -13.86
CA LYS A 52 -27.67 -10.22 -14.08
C LYS A 52 -26.76 -9.44 -15.04
N ALA A 53 -25.53 -9.16 -14.60
CA ALA A 53 -24.55 -8.48 -15.44
C ALA A 53 -24.23 -9.35 -16.67
N ALA A 54 -24.13 -8.70 -17.83
CA ALA A 54 -23.72 -9.36 -19.05
C ALA A 54 -22.27 -9.86 -18.93
N PRO A 55 -21.91 -10.99 -19.56
CA PRO A 55 -20.52 -11.38 -19.66
C PRO A 55 -19.73 -10.33 -20.44
N PHE A 56 -18.47 -10.14 -20.06
CA PHE A 56 -17.54 -9.25 -20.74
C PHE A 56 -16.24 -9.97 -21.10
N SER A 57 -15.54 -9.42 -22.09
CA SER A 57 -14.26 -9.94 -22.56
C SER A 57 -13.11 -8.98 -22.25
N ILE A 58 -11.93 -9.53 -22.03
CA ILE A 58 -10.69 -8.81 -21.84
C ILE A 58 -9.69 -9.32 -22.90
N PRO A 59 -9.72 -8.76 -24.13
CA PRO A 59 -8.70 -9.05 -25.13
C PRO A 59 -7.31 -8.69 -24.61
N LEU A 60 -6.31 -9.50 -24.95
CA LEU A 60 -4.92 -9.32 -24.55
C LEU A 60 -4.07 -8.98 -25.78
N GLU A 61 -3.49 -7.78 -25.80
CA GLU A 61 -2.63 -7.32 -26.88
C GLU A 61 -1.17 -7.28 -26.41
N ASN A 62 -0.30 -8.07 -27.05
CA ASN A 62 1.14 -7.98 -26.83
C ASN A 62 1.76 -6.96 -27.81
N LEU A 63 1.97 -5.72 -27.34
CA LEU A 63 2.66 -4.65 -28.05
C LEU A 63 4.02 -4.31 -27.42
N THR A 64 4.64 -5.28 -26.73
CA THR A 64 5.93 -5.09 -26.06
C THR A 64 7.08 -4.81 -27.03
N GLY A 65 6.94 -5.17 -28.30
CA GLY A 65 8.00 -5.06 -29.29
C GLY A 65 9.19 -6.00 -29.03
N LEU A 66 9.06 -6.91 -28.06
CA LEU A 66 10.07 -7.92 -27.75
C LEU A 66 10.03 -9.04 -28.79
N ASP A 67 11.21 -9.56 -29.15
CA ASP A 67 11.35 -10.68 -30.07
C ASP A 67 10.68 -11.94 -29.46
N PRO A 68 9.62 -12.49 -30.09
CA PRO A 68 8.90 -13.65 -29.55
C PRO A 68 9.74 -14.93 -29.55
N THR A 69 10.88 -14.96 -30.25
CA THR A 69 11.84 -16.08 -30.17
C THR A 69 12.74 -16.00 -28.92
N GLN A 70 12.85 -14.81 -28.32
CA GLN A 70 13.68 -14.57 -27.14
C GLN A 70 12.86 -14.35 -25.87
N TYR A 71 11.61 -13.93 -25.99
CA TYR A 71 10.74 -13.59 -24.87
C TYR A 71 9.36 -14.22 -25.03
N THR A 72 8.75 -14.56 -23.91
CA THR A 72 7.36 -14.98 -23.83
C THR A 72 6.67 -14.17 -22.75
N ILE A 73 5.51 -13.61 -23.09
CA ILE A 73 4.66 -12.94 -22.11
C ILE A 73 3.70 -13.98 -21.55
N TYR A 74 3.66 -14.12 -20.23
CA TYR A 74 2.73 -15.03 -19.55
C TYR A 74 1.67 -14.24 -18.78
N VAL A 75 0.42 -14.71 -18.83
CA VAL A 75 -0.69 -14.21 -18.02
C VAL A 75 -1.11 -15.22 -16.97
N LEU A 76 -1.41 -14.75 -15.76
CA LEU A 76 -1.88 -15.55 -14.63
C LEU A 76 -2.96 -14.76 -13.90
N GLY A 77 -4.07 -15.39 -13.53
CA GLY A 77 -5.14 -14.72 -12.79
C GLY A 77 -5.67 -15.53 -11.61
N TYR A 78 -6.00 -14.87 -10.50
CA TYR A 78 -6.69 -15.49 -9.37
C TYR A 78 -7.41 -14.47 -8.47
N SER A 79 -8.36 -14.94 -7.66
CA SER A 79 -8.92 -14.22 -6.51
C SER A 79 -8.96 -15.18 -5.31
N THR A 80 -8.30 -14.81 -4.21
CA THR A 80 -8.34 -15.55 -2.94
C THR A 80 -9.72 -15.50 -2.31
N THR A 81 -10.42 -14.37 -2.46
CA THR A 81 -11.74 -14.14 -1.85
C THR A 81 -12.83 -15.00 -2.50
N SER A 82 -12.84 -15.16 -3.83
CA SER A 82 -13.79 -16.08 -4.49
C SER A 82 -13.26 -17.51 -4.66
N GLY A 83 -11.99 -17.76 -4.31
CA GLY A 83 -11.33 -19.04 -4.55
C GLY A 83 -11.29 -19.40 -6.04
N MET A 84 -11.05 -18.43 -6.92
CA MET A 84 -11.04 -18.65 -8.37
C MET A 84 -9.66 -18.43 -9.00
N MET A 85 -9.37 -19.17 -10.07
CA MET A 85 -8.16 -19.02 -10.89
C MET A 85 -8.51 -19.00 -12.38
N LEU A 86 -7.65 -18.36 -13.17
CA LEU A 86 -7.71 -18.33 -14.62
C LEU A 86 -7.42 -19.73 -15.19
N ASN A 87 -8.21 -20.14 -16.18
CA ASN A 87 -8.11 -21.42 -16.89
C ASN A 87 -7.50 -21.20 -18.31
N PRO A 88 -6.98 -22.24 -19.00
CA PRO A 88 -6.35 -22.06 -20.32
C PRO A 88 -7.30 -21.59 -21.43
N ASP A 89 -8.62 -21.74 -21.23
CA ASP A 89 -9.65 -21.24 -22.15
C ASP A 89 -9.99 -19.74 -21.94
N GLY A 90 -9.35 -19.10 -20.96
CA GLY A 90 -9.54 -17.70 -20.62
C GLY A 90 -10.69 -17.45 -19.65
N THR A 91 -11.33 -18.46 -19.09
CA THR A 91 -12.39 -18.29 -18.07
C THR A 91 -11.84 -18.40 -16.66
N PHE A 92 -12.57 -17.89 -15.66
CA PHE A 92 -12.28 -18.15 -14.25
C PHE A 92 -13.04 -19.38 -13.77
N GLN A 93 -12.35 -20.26 -13.05
CA GLN A 93 -12.90 -21.46 -12.43
C GLN A 93 -12.52 -21.55 -10.96
N GLN A 94 -13.20 -22.40 -10.20
CA GLN A 94 -12.85 -22.68 -8.81
C GLN A 94 -11.46 -23.30 -8.70
N ILE A 95 -10.67 -22.81 -7.74
CA ILE A 95 -9.39 -23.40 -7.37
C ILE A 95 -9.66 -24.77 -6.73
N PRO A 96 -8.98 -25.85 -7.19
CA PRO A 96 -9.17 -27.17 -6.61
C PRO A 96 -8.91 -27.18 -5.10
N PRO A 97 -9.65 -27.99 -4.32
CA PRO A 97 -9.44 -28.08 -2.88
C PRO A 97 -8.03 -28.60 -2.57
N GLY A 98 -7.47 -28.18 -1.43
CA GLY A 98 -6.15 -28.60 -0.97
C GLY A 98 -5.03 -27.66 -1.42
N ASN A 99 -3.88 -28.23 -1.80
CA ASN A 99 -2.68 -27.48 -2.18
C ASN A 99 -2.35 -27.74 -3.65
N GLY A 100 -1.77 -26.75 -4.32
CA GLY A 100 -1.38 -26.89 -5.71
C GLY A 100 -0.67 -25.66 -6.25
N ILE A 101 -0.74 -25.51 -7.57
CA ILE A 101 -0.18 -24.38 -8.31
C ILE A 101 -1.26 -23.71 -9.15
N ILE A 102 -1.24 -22.38 -9.21
CA ILE A 102 -1.95 -21.59 -10.22
C ILE A 102 -0.97 -21.42 -11.39
N PRO A 103 -1.26 -22.01 -12.56
CA PRO A 103 -0.41 -21.89 -13.74
C PRO A 103 -0.55 -20.52 -14.42
N SER A 104 0.40 -20.20 -15.27
CA SER A 104 0.32 -19.09 -16.23
C SER A 104 0.23 -19.60 -17.66
N TYR A 105 -0.23 -18.74 -18.57
CA TYR A 105 -0.46 -19.06 -19.98
C TYR A 105 0.25 -18.05 -20.88
N ALA A 106 0.87 -18.51 -21.96
CA ALA A 106 1.51 -17.61 -22.92
C ALA A 106 0.45 -16.71 -23.59
N VAL A 107 0.70 -15.41 -23.68
CA VAL A 107 -0.20 -14.44 -24.33
C VAL A 107 0.06 -14.44 -25.85
N GLY A 108 -1.00 -14.63 -26.64
CA GLY A 108 -0.91 -14.66 -28.10
C GLY A 108 -2.09 -15.37 -28.76
N SER A 109 -2.07 -15.47 -30.09
CA SER A 109 -3.12 -16.11 -30.91
C SER A 109 -2.77 -17.52 -31.39
N GLY A 110 -1.56 -18.01 -31.08
CA GLY A 110 -1.11 -19.34 -31.48
C GLY A 110 -1.77 -20.47 -30.67
N PRO A 111 -1.62 -21.73 -31.13
CA PRO A 111 -2.11 -22.90 -30.37
C PRO A 111 -1.56 -22.93 -28.94
N GLY A 112 -2.44 -23.09 -27.95
CA GLY A 112 -2.07 -23.11 -26.53
C GLY A 112 -1.75 -21.74 -25.92
N MET A 113 -1.94 -20.65 -26.67
CA MET A 113 -1.80 -19.28 -26.18
C MET A 113 -3.17 -18.66 -25.86
N LEU A 114 -3.16 -17.70 -24.93
CA LEU A 114 -4.34 -16.97 -24.51
C LEU A 114 -4.36 -15.58 -25.14
N SER A 115 -5.38 -15.31 -25.97
CA SER A 115 -5.60 -14.00 -26.59
C SER A 115 -6.70 -13.18 -25.92
N LYS A 116 -7.48 -13.78 -25.03
CA LYS A 116 -8.58 -13.14 -24.31
C LYS A 116 -8.91 -13.83 -22.99
N ILE A 117 -9.39 -13.06 -22.03
CA ILE A 117 -10.05 -13.55 -20.82
C ILE A 117 -11.55 -13.27 -20.96
N THR A 118 -12.40 -14.17 -20.49
CA THR A 118 -13.86 -14.01 -20.45
C THR A 118 -14.34 -14.13 -19.02
N VAL A 119 -15.09 -13.14 -18.56
CA VAL A 119 -15.67 -13.12 -17.21
C VAL A 119 -17.19 -13.18 -17.35
N ASP A 120 -17.80 -14.21 -16.76
CA ASP A 120 -19.25 -14.27 -16.62
C ASP A 120 -19.67 -13.20 -15.60
N GLY A 121 -20.50 -12.25 -16.02
CA GLY A 121 -20.98 -11.18 -15.15
C GLY A 121 -21.77 -11.66 -13.93
N SER A 122 -22.23 -12.92 -13.91
CA SER A 122 -22.85 -13.51 -12.71
C SER A 122 -21.86 -14.10 -11.71
N VAL A 123 -20.58 -14.17 -12.05
CA VAL A 123 -19.54 -14.65 -11.14
C VAL A 123 -19.03 -13.51 -10.28
N SER A 124 -19.09 -13.69 -8.97
CA SER A 124 -18.40 -12.80 -8.04
C SER A 124 -16.91 -13.10 -8.06
N LEU A 125 -16.12 -12.12 -8.49
CA LEU A 125 -14.67 -12.15 -8.59
C LEU A 125 -14.08 -10.91 -7.90
N PRO A 126 -14.17 -10.81 -6.55
CA PRO A 126 -13.69 -9.64 -5.84
C PRO A 126 -12.16 -9.68 -5.66
N GLY A 127 -11.50 -8.56 -5.94
CA GLY A 127 -10.05 -8.41 -5.76
C GLY A 127 -9.22 -9.43 -6.53
N ALA A 128 -9.62 -9.79 -7.74
CA ALA A 128 -8.78 -10.63 -8.59
C ALA A 128 -7.55 -9.87 -9.06
N ARG A 129 -6.39 -10.53 -9.02
CA ARG A 129 -5.14 -10.04 -9.61
C ARG A 129 -4.87 -10.79 -10.90
N ILE A 130 -4.60 -10.06 -11.98
CA ILE A 130 -4.18 -10.63 -13.26
C ILE A 130 -2.76 -10.13 -13.55
N TYR A 131 -1.79 -11.02 -13.37
CA TYR A 131 -0.36 -10.76 -13.57
C TYR A 131 0.04 -10.98 -15.04
N PHE A 132 0.99 -10.16 -15.49
CA PHE A 132 1.64 -10.26 -16.78
C PHE A 132 3.15 -10.33 -16.57
N PHE A 133 3.76 -11.47 -16.84
CA PHE A 133 5.21 -11.71 -16.67
C PHE A 133 5.91 -11.64 -18.02
N VAL A 134 7.05 -10.95 -18.08
CA VAL A 134 7.93 -10.89 -19.26
C VAL A 134 9.11 -11.83 -19.05
N ALA A 135 8.94 -13.07 -19.51
CA ALA A 135 9.92 -14.13 -19.33
C ALA A 135 10.86 -14.23 -20.53
N THR A 136 12.13 -14.60 -20.29
CA THR A 136 13.02 -14.99 -21.39
C THR A 136 12.65 -16.39 -21.88
N ALA A 137 13.06 -16.77 -23.10
CA ALA A 137 12.82 -18.10 -23.67
C ALA A 137 13.40 -19.25 -22.82
N LYS A 138 14.35 -18.96 -21.91
CA LYS A 138 14.95 -19.93 -20.99
C LYS A 138 14.22 -20.01 -19.64
N THR A 139 13.37 -19.04 -19.34
CA THR A 139 12.67 -18.98 -18.06
C THR A 139 11.42 -19.85 -18.12
N PRO A 140 11.24 -20.81 -17.20
CA PRO A 140 10.00 -21.59 -17.12
C PRO A 140 8.78 -20.68 -16.94
N ALA A 141 7.62 -21.16 -17.41
CA ALA A 141 6.35 -20.47 -17.19
C ALA A 141 6.16 -20.20 -15.67
N PRO A 142 5.96 -18.94 -15.26
CA PRO A 142 5.72 -18.60 -13.86
C PRO A 142 4.47 -19.30 -13.32
N SER A 143 4.47 -19.62 -12.03
CA SER A 143 3.30 -20.15 -11.33
C SER A 143 3.29 -19.71 -9.87
N LEU A 144 2.11 -19.70 -9.27
CA LEU A 144 1.91 -19.33 -7.87
C LEU A 144 1.46 -20.55 -7.05
N PRO A 145 2.20 -20.93 -6.00
CA PRO A 145 1.73 -21.94 -5.06
C PRO A 145 0.47 -21.48 -4.32
N TYR A 146 -0.46 -22.41 -4.08
CA TYR A 146 -1.60 -22.17 -3.20
C TYR A 146 -1.80 -23.29 -2.17
N SER A 147 -2.53 -22.96 -1.11
CA SER A 147 -3.01 -23.92 -0.12
C SER A 147 -4.45 -23.63 0.30
N ASN A 148 -5.09 -24.63 0.92
CA ASN A 148 -6.48 -24.58 1.38
C ASN A 148 -7.48 -24.12 0.31
N GLY A 149 -7.38 -24.66 -0.90
CA GLY A 149 -8.32 -24.34 -2.00
C GLY A 149 -8.21 -22.89 -2.46
N GLY A 150 -7.02 -22.29 -2.39
CA GLY A 150 -6.80 -20.93 -2.86
C GLY A 150 -7.08 -19.84 -1.83
N ILE A 151 -7.51 -20.19 -0.61
CA ILE A 151 -7.60 -19.21 0.49
C ILE A 151 -6.26 -18.53 0.73
N ASN A 152 -5.16 -19.30 0.59
CA ASN A 152 -3.81 -18.78 0.67
C ASN A 152 -3.12 -18.98 -0.68
N VAL A 153 -2.79 -17.88 -1.36
CA VAL A 153 -1.93 -17.88 -2.54
C VAL A 153 -0.62 -17.18 -2.18
N THR A 154 0.50 -17.84 -2.43
CA THR A 154 1.83 -17.23 -2.30
C THR A 154 2.09 -16.37 -3.52
N GLN A 155 1.92 -15.07 -3.37
CA GLN A 155 2.11 -14.10 -4.43
C GLN A 155 3.61 -13.91 -4.75
N PRO A 156 3.97 -13.38 -5.93
CA PRO A 156 5.32 -12.88 -6.15
C PRO A 156 5.69 -11.88 -5.04
N ALA A 157 6.93 -11.92 -4.57
CA ALA A 157 7.41 -10.89 -3.66
C ALA A 157 7.45 -9.54 -4.40
N ASN A 158 7.22 -8.44 -3.68
CA ASN A 158 7.35 -7.10 -4.23
C ASN A 158 8.73 -6.92 -4.88
N PRO A 159 8.83 -6.20 -5.99
CA PRO A 159 10.12 -5.80 -6.55
C PRO A 159 10.97 -5.05 -5.51
N PRO A 160 12.32 -5.16 -5.56
CA PRO A 160 13.09 -6.00 -6.45
C PRO A 160 12.99 -7.48 -6.02
N ASN A 161 12.69 -8.37 -6.96
CA ASN A 161 12.65 -9.81 -6.71
C ASN A 161 13.31 -10.56 -7.85
N SER A 162 13.99 -11.67 -7.53
CA SER A 162 14.72 -12.50 -8.50
C SER A 162 14.06 -13.85 -8.74
N ASN A 163 13.01 -14.19 -7.99
CA ASN A 163 12.31 -15.46 -8.10
C ASN A 163 11.32 -15.50 -9.26
N TYR A 164 10.90 -14.33 -9.76
CA TYR A 164 9.99 -14.20 -10.89
C TYR A 164 10.61 -13.31 -11.97
N PRO A 165 10.24 -13.50 -13.25
CA PRO A 165 10.52 -12.51 -14.30
C PRO A 165 9.88 -11.15 -13.96
N PRO A 166 10.32 -10.05 -14.59
CA PRO A 166 9.66 -8.77 -14.43
C PRO A 166 8.17 -8.88 -14.75
N PHE A 167 7.33 -8.31 -13.88
CA PHE A 167 5.87 -8.41 -13.99
C PHE A 167 5.17 -7.10 -13.66
N GLY A 168 3.98 -6.93 -14.23
CA GLY A 168 2.97 -5.98 -13.78
C GLY A 168 1.65 -6.71 -13.58
N PHE A 169 0.65 -6.03 -13.04
CA PHE A 169 -0.67 -6.63 -12.88
C PHE A 169 -1.76 -5.56 -12.96
N ILE A 170 -2.98 -6.05 -13.16
CA ILE A 170 -4.22 -5.28 -13.01
C ILE A 170 -5.03 -5.91 -11.88
N GLU A 171 -5.80 -5.10 -11.16
CA GLU A 171 -6.81 -5.60 -10.23
C GLU A 171 -8.20 -5.48 -10.85
N LEU A 172 -9.03 -6.49 -10.62
CA LEU A 172 -10.39 -6.60 -11.14
C LEU A 172 -11.31 -7.01 -9.99
N THR A 173 -12.36 -6.23 -9.76
CA THR A 173 -13.44 -6.59 -8.85
C THR A 173 -14.74 -6.65 -9.62
N MET A 174 -15.30 -7.85 -9.73
CA MET A 174 -16.68 -8.05 -10.16
C MET A 174 -17.51 -8.54 -8.97
N ASN A 175 -18.52 -7.79 -8.57
CA ASN A 175 -19.48 -8.27 -7.58
C ASN A 175 -20.91 -7.97 -8.04
N PRO A 176 -21.62 -8.98 -8.61
CA PRO A 176 -22.95 -8.79 -9.15
C PRO A 176 -24.00 -8.42 -8.09
N SER A 177 -23.67 -8.56 -6.80
CA SER A 177 -24.57 -8.14 -5.71
C SER A 177 -24.60 -6.62 -5.54
N TYR A 178 -23.57 -5.91 -6.02
CA TYR A 178 -23.39 -4.46 -5.82
C TYR A 178 -23.37 -3.66 -7.11
N SER A 179 -22.84 -4.22 -8.19
CA SER A 179 -22.70 -3.52 -9.46
C SER A 179 -22.90 -4.48 -10.64
N THR A 180 -23.49 -3.96 -11.72
CA THR A 180 -23.58 -4.68 -13.00
C THR A 180 -22.33 -4.52 -13.85
N THR A 181 -21.39 -3.66 -13.44
CA THR A 181 -20.13 -3.38 -14.11
C THR A 181 -18.95 -3.56 -13.16
N PRO A 182 -17.81 -4.08 -13.64
CA PRO A 182 -16.65 -4.30 -12.78
C PRO A 182 -15.96 -2.99 -12.38
N VAL A 183 -15.10 -3.09 -11.36
CA VAL A 183 -14.03 -2.12 -11.07
C VAL A 183 -12.74 -2.71 -11.61
N ILE A 184 -11.94 -1.92 -12.31
CA ILE A 184 -10.66 -2.38 -12.88
C ILE A 184 -9.62 -1.25 -12.85
N ASP A 185 -8.37 -1.59 -12.52
CA ASP A 185 -7.29 -0.61 -12.42
C ASP A 185 -5.94 -1.10 -12.98
N VAL A 186 -5.08 -0.12 -13.24
CA VAL A 186 -3.64 -0.30 -13.45
C VAL A 186 -2.93 0.47 -12.35
N GLN A 187 -2.07 -0.19 -11.58
CA GLN A 187 -1.44 0.45 -10.43
C GLN A 187 0.10 0.43 -10.46
N THR A 188 0.69 1.41 -9.78
CA THR A 188 2.15 1.51 -9.55
C THR A 188 2.47 1.64 -8.06
N VAL A 189 1.57 1.11 -7.21
CA VAL A 189 1.69 1.18 -5.74
C VAL A 189 2.91 0.43 -5.25
N ASP A 190 3.25 -0.72 -5.86
CA ASP A 190 4.46 -1.47 -5.53
C ASP A 190 5.66 -0.98 -6.36
N ALA A 191 5.49 -0.93 -7.68
CA ALA A 191 6.50 -0.50 -8.63
C ALA A 191 5.90 -0.20 -10.01
N PHE A 192 6.60 0.61 -10.81
CA PHE A 192 6.41 0.66 -12.25
C PHE A 192 7.44 -0.24 -12.94
N ILE A 193 7.00 -1.32 -13.59
CA ILE A 193 7.88 -2.27 -14.29
C ILE A 193 7.84 -2.07 -15.80
N PHE A 194 6.65 -2.05 -16.41
CA PHE A 194 6.46 -1.79 -17.84
C PHE A 194 5.06 -1.26 -18.14
N PRO A 195 4.83 -0.62 -19.30
CA PRO A 195 3.53 -0.08 -19.68
C PRO A 195 2.39 -1.11 -19.72
N ILE A 196 1.28 -0.81 -19.05
CA ILE A 196 0.01 -1.54 -19.15
C ILE A 196 -1.11 -0.52 -19.39
N THR A 197 -2.02 -0.84 -20.30
CA THR A 197 -3.13 0.03 -20.67
C THR A 197 -4.42 -0.75 -20.69
N ILE A 198 -5.51 -0.14 -20.22
CA ILE A 198 -6.86 -0.68 -20.32
C ILE A 198 -7.70 0.27 -21.16
N THR A 199 -8.34 -0.24 -22.22
CA THR A 199 -9.28 0.53 -23.06
C THR A 199 -10.65 -0.13 -23.03
N LEU A 200 -11.72 0.65 -22.86
CA LEU A 200 -13.09 0.15 -22.77
C LEU A 200 -13.83 0.31 -24.11
N ASN A 201 -14.36 -0.77 -24.68
CA ASN A 201 -15.11 -0.80 -25.96
C ASN A 201 -14.48 0.08 -27.08
N ASP A 202 -13.15 0.23 -27.08
CA ASP A 202 -12.36 1.15 -27.92
C ASP A 202 -12.66 2.66 -27.81
N ASN A 203 -13.79 3.08 -27.23
CA ASN A 203 -14.22 4.49 -27.20
C ASN A 203 -14.79 4.97 -25.84
N LEU A 204 -14.98 4.09 -24.86
CA LEU A 204 -15.50 4.44 -23.53
C LEU A 204 -14.39 4.90 -22.57
N GLY A 205 -13.19 5.16 -23.08
CA GLY A 205 -12.09 5.71 -22.30
C GLY A 205 -10.93 4.74 -22.11
N GLN A 206 -9.88 5.26 -21.49
CA GLN A 206 -8.61 4.59 -21.31
C GLN A 206 -7.99 4.96 -19.95
N VAL A 207 -7.28 4.00 -19.33
CA VAL A 207 -6.39 4.22 -18.19
C VAL A 207 -5.05 3.51 -18.41
N GLY A 208 -4.03 3.86 -17.62
CA GLY A 208 -2.64 3.43 -17.81
C GLY A 208 -1.85 4.34 -18.76
N GLN A 209 -0.87 3.78 -19.47
CA GLN A 209 -0.06 4.54 -20.44
C GLN A 209 -0.87 4.92 -21.70
N PRO A 210 -0.59 6.06 -22.36
CA PRO A 210 -1.35 6.50 -23.53
C PRO A 210 -1.08 5.66 -24.79
N ARG A 211 -2.06 5.63 -25.70
CA ARG A 211 -1.94 5.03 -27.04
C ARG A 211 -1.81 6.13 -28.12
N PRO A 212 -1.11 5.85 -29.25
CA PRO A 212 -0.46 4.60 -29.60
C PRO A 212 0.82 4.35 -28.79
N ALA A 213 1.09 3.08 -28.52
CA ALA A 213 2.15 2.58 -27.66
C ALA A 213 3.56 3.10 -28.00
N GLY A 214 3.86 3.43 -29.27
CA GLY A 214 5.24 3.65 -29.74
C GLY A 214 5.99 4.89 -29.20
N VAL A 215 5.32 5.81 -28.50
CA VAL A 215 5.98 7.01 -27.94
C VAL A 215 6.34 6.84 -26.46
N VAL A 216 5.52 6.10 -25.71
CA VAL A 216 5.70 5.89 -24.27
C VAL A 216 6.18 4.46 -24.05
N THR A 217 7.50 4.30 -24.07
CA THR A 217 8.17 3.01 -23.88
C THR A 217 8.70 2.91 -22.46
N ARG A 218 8.87 1.68 -21.95
CA ARG A 218 9.45 1.42 -20.63
C ARG A 218 10.78 2.17 -20.44
N GLU A 219 11.67 2.09 -21.42
CA GLU A 219 12.98 2.76 -21.36
C GLU A 219 12.84 4.28 -21.35
N SER A 220 11.94 4.85 -22.15
CA SER A 220 11.71 6.30 -22.16
C SER A 220 11.16 6.83 -20.82
N ILE A 221 10.32 6.05 -20.13
CA ILE A 221 9.83 6.38 -18.79
C ILE A 221 11.00 6.38 -17.81
N PHE A 222 11.84 5.35 -17.79
CA PHE A 222 12.99 5.32 -16.87
C PHE A 222 13.96 6.49 -17.09
N GLN A 223 14.23 6.82 -18.35
CA GLN A 223 15.10 7.96 -18.68
C GLN A 223 14.50 9.30 -18.27
N SER A 224 13.19 9.50 -18.51
CA SER A 224 12.51 10.73 -18.11
C SER A 224 12.36 10.83 -16.59
N TYR A 225 12.18 9.71 -15.88
CA TYR A 225 12.20 9.67 -14.41
C TYR A 225 13.52 10.17 -13.85
N THR A 226 14.65 9.61 -14.32
CA THR A 226 15.97 10.02 -13.86
C THR A 226 16.18 11.53 -14.11
N LYS A 227 15.87 12.01 -15.31
CA LYS A 227 15.97 13.45 -15.65
C LYS A 227 15.06 14.33 -14.78
N PHE A 228 13.83 13.87 -14.53
CA PHE A 228 12.88 14.58 -13.68
C PHE A 228 13.43 14.74 -12.26
N MET A 229 13.90 13.66 -11.64
CA MET A 229 14.48 13.70 -10.28
C MET A 229 15.75 14.54 -10.23
N GLU A 230 16.64 14.43 -11.21
CA GLU A 230 17.85 15.26 -11.30
C GLU A 230 17.52 16.75 -11.41
N SER A 231 16.47 17.12 -12.17
CA SER A 231 16.03 18.51 -12.33
C SER A 231 15.53 19.16 -11.03
N LEU A 232 15.10 18.34 -10.07
CA LEU A 232 14.67 18.80 -8.74
C LEU A 232 15.84 19.01 -7.76
N GLY A 233 17.08 18.77 -8.19
CA GLY A 233 18.27 18.97 -7.37
C GLY A 233 18.24 18.14 -6.09
N THR A 234 18.56 18.75 -4.95
CA THR A 234 18.64 18.08 -3.65
C THR A 234 17.33 17.44 -3.20
N LEU A 235 16.18 17.94 -3.66
CA LEU A 235 14.87 17.35 -3.35
C LEU A 235 14.66 16.01 -4.07
N GLY A 236 15.12 15.89 -5.31
CA GLY A 236 14.95 14.68 -6.11
C GLY A 236 16.05 13.63 -5.93
N GLN A 237 17.25 14.02 -5.45
CA GLN A 237 18.37 13.09 -5.24
C GLN A 237 17.99 11.79 -4.49
N PRO A 238 17.23 11.83 -3.37
CA PRO A 238 16.87 10.61 -2.64
C PRO A 238 16.00 9.64 -3.44
N TYR A 239 15.28 10.14 -4.47
CA TYR A 239 14.39 9.36 -5.31
C TYR A 239 15.10 8.71 -6.51
N VAL A 240 16.33 9.13 -6.84
CA VAL A 240 17.10 8.53 -7.95
C VAL A 240 17.36 7.03 -7.69
N GLY A 241 17.58 6.67 -6.43
CA GLY A 241 17.82 5.28 -6.00
C GLY A 241 16.62 4.34 -6.10
N LEU A 242 15.42 4.84 -6.41
CA LEU A 242 14.24 3.99 -6.62
C LEU A 242 14.33 3.15 -7.90
N ARG A 243 15.23 3.50 -8.83
CA ARG A 243 15.50 2.69 -10.00
C ARG A 243 16.34 1.48 -9.62
N PHE A 244 15.81 0.29 -9.87
CA PHE A 244 16.51 -0.98 -9.66
C PHE A 244 16.78 -1.69 -11.00
N THR A 245 17.65 -2.72 -10.99
CA THR A 245 18.10 -3.40 -12.22
C THR A 245 17.89 -4.92 -12.23
N GLU A 246 17.65 -5.48 -11.05
CA GLU A 246 17.38 -6.87 -10.79
C GLU A 246 16.16 -7.34 -11.57
N ALA A 247 16.20 -8.57 -12.08
CA ALA A 247 15.13 -9.16 -12.91
C ALA A 247 14.63 -8.23 -14.03
N GLY A 248 15.54 -7.51 -14.70
CA GLY A 248 15.22 -6.59 -15.79
C GLY A 248 14.96 -5.15 -15.34
N GLY A 249 14.75 -4.89 -14.06
CA GLY A 249 14.66 -3.56 -13.45
C GLY A 249 13.26 -2.95 -13.39
N GLY A 250 13.17 -1.74 -12.83
CA GLY A 250 11.93 -1.01 -12.61
C GLY A 250 12.13 0.26 -11.81
N LEU A 251 11.03 0.93 -11.46
CA LEU A 251 10.99 2.03 -10.51
C LEU A 251 10.18 1.58 -9.29
N LEU A 252 10.82 1.45 -8.14
CA LEU A 252 10.15 1.11 -6.89
C LEU A 252 9.31 2.27 -6.38
N ASN A 253 8.19 1.94 -5.74
CA ASN A 253 7.56 2.88 -4.84
C ASN A 253 8.53 3.20 -3.67
N PRO A 254 8.56 4.45 -3.17
CA PRO A 254 9.39 4.81 -2.03
C PRO A 254 9.18 3.92 -0.79
N TYR A 255 7.97 3.40 -0.57
CA TYR A 255 7.71 2.47 0.52
C TYR A 255 8.51 1.18 0.38
N ASP A 256 8.37 0.46 -0.75
CA ASP A 256 9.06 -0.79 -1.02
C ASP A 256 10.58 -0.64 -0.99
N TYR A 257 11.08 0.49 -1.50
CA TYR A 257 12.47 0.88 -1.34
C TYR A 257 12.86 0.97 0.14
N LEU A 258 12.14 1.73 0.97
CA LEU A 258 12.51 1.90 2.37
C LEU A 258 12.44 0.61 3.21
N ILE A 259 11.55 -0.33 2.86
CA ILE A 259 11.40 -1.60 3.57
C ILE A 259 12.23 -2.75 2.98
N GLU A 260 13.03 -2.49 1.93
CA GLU A 260 13.88 -3.50 1.32
C GLU A 260 14.87 -4.07 2.34
N THR A 261 14.97 -5.40 2.36
CA THR A 261 15.91 -6.13 3.21
C THR A 261 16.86 -7.01 2.40
N ASN A 262 18.10 -7.11 2.85
CA ASN A 262 19.06 -8.07 2.28
C ASN A 262 18.75 -9.53 2.68
N ALA A 263 19.57 -10.48 2.23
CA ALA A 263 19.43 -11.90 2.56
C ALA A 263 19.57 -12.23 4.07
N ALA A 264 20.19 -11.35 4.84
CA ALA A 264 20.28 -11.45 6.30
C ALA A 264 19.07 -10.81 7.02
N ASN A 265 18.05 -10.38 6.26
CA ASN A 265 16.85 -9.69 6.75
C ASN A 265 17.18 -8.36 7.45
N GLU A 266 18.21 -7.66 6.96
CA GLU A 266 18.57 -6.31 7.41
C GLU A 266 18.11 -5.27 6.39
N TYR A 267 17.54 -4.16 6.87
CA TYR A 267 17.13 -3.06 6.02
C TYR A 267 18.34 -2.38 5.35
N VAL A 268 18.25 -2.17 4.04
CA VAL A 268 19.40 -1.67 3.25
C VAL A 268 19.40 -0.16 3.03
N HIS A 269 18.26 0.53 3.23
CA HIS A 269 18.12 1.96 2.92
C HIS A 269 17.84 2.84 4.15
N LEU A 270 18.29 2.42 5.34
CA LEU A 270 18.06 3.15 6.60
C LEU A 270 18.67 4.56 6.63
N SER A 271 19.72 4.82 5.87
CA SER A 271 20.36 6.14 5.77
C SER A 271 19.69 7.07 4.77
N SER A 272 18.71 6.60 3.99
CA SER A 272 17.99 7.44 3.05
C SER A 272 17.21 8.54 3.78
N THR A 273 17.30 9.78 3.30
CA THR A 273 16.53 10.90 3.81
C THR A 273 15.02 10.73 3.58
N LEU A 274 14.62 9.82 2.68
CA LEU A 274 13.22 9.43 2.50
C LEU A 274 12.59 8.89 3.79
N ASN A 275 13.39 8.32 4.71
CA ASN A 275 12.88 7.85 5.99
C ASN A 275 12.32 8.97 6.88
N THR A 276 12.77 10.22 6.71
CA THR A 276 12.42 11.36 7.57
C THR A 276 11.92 12.58 6.78
N VAL A 277 11.71 12.44 5.46
CA VAL A 277 11.33 13.56 4.58
C VAL A 277 10.03 14.25 5.04
N PHE A 278 9.12 13.51 5.67
CA PHE A 278 7.85 14.05 6.19
C PHE A 278 7.93 14.54 7.65
N ASP A 279 9.02 14.33 8.38
CA ASP A 279 9.10 14.67 9.81
C ASP A 279 8.74 16.14 10.11
N PRO A 280 9.20 17.14 9.33
CA PRO A 280 8.83 18.54 9.58
C PRO A 280 7.32 18.81 9.44
N VAL A 281 6.69 18.29 8.37
CA VAL A 281 5.26 18.49 8.13
C VAL A 281 4.41 17.69 9.12
N LEU A 282 4.83 16.49 9.50
CA LEU A 282 4.17 15.69 10.53
C LEU A 282 4.18 16.40 11.89
N ASN A 283 5.33 16.90 12.35
CA ASN A 283 5.38 17.64 13.61
C ASN A 283 4.48 18.89 13.61
N THR A 284 4.40 19.59 12.47
CA THR A 284 3.52 20.74 12.30
C THR A 284 2.05 20.34 12.31
N LEU A 285 1.69 19.31 11.55
CA LEU A 285 0.33 18.76 11.44
C LEU A 285 -0.18 18.28 12.81
N PHE A 286 0.61 17.48 13.53
CA PHE A 286 0.25 16.90 14.82
C PHE A 286 0.27 17.90 15.99
N SER A 287 0.66 19.15 15.71
CA SER A 287 0.52 20.29 16.63
C SER A 287 -0.69 21.16 16.32
N ASN A 288 -1.41 20.91 15.21
CA ASN A 288 -2.50 21.74 14.73
C ASN A 288 -3.86 21.29 15.29
N LYS A 289 -4.56 22.22 15.95
CA LYS A 289 -5.92 21.99 16.49
C LYS A 289 -7.04 22.43 15.54
N ASP A 290 -6.70 23.06 14.42
CA ASP A 290 -7.68 23.63 13.49
C ASP A 290 -8.10 22.64 12.39
N LEU A 291 -7.74 21.36 12.50
CA LEU A 291 -8.05 20.34 11.49
C LEU A 291 -9.51 19.87 11.62
N SER A 292 -10.18 19.72 10.47
CA SER A 292 -11.55 19.24 10.35
C SER A 292 -11.72 18.31 9.13
N LEU A 293 -11.95 17.03 9.38
CA LEU A 293 -12.07 15.99 8.35
C LEU A 293 -13.51 15.52 8.21
N GLN A 294 -13.95 15.27 6.97
CA GLN A 294 -15.21 14.57 6.73
C GLN A 294 -15.00 13.07 6.94
N GLY A 295 -15.65 12.48 7.93
CA GLY A 295 -15.70 11.04 8.09
C GLY A 295 -16.85 10.42 7.30
N VAL A 296 -16.69 9.15 6.94
CA VAL A 296 -17.72 8.36 6.23
C VAL A 296 -18.71 7.71 7.21
N ALA A 297 -19.89 7.34 6.70
CA ALA A 297 -20.83 6.48 7.42
C ALA A 297 -20.40 5.01 7.28
N TYR A 298 -20.46 4.25 8.37
CA TYR A 298 -20.23 2.81 8.33
C TYR A 298 -20.97 2.09 9.47
N GLY A 299 -21.74 1.06 9.12
CA GLY A 299 -22.50 0.27 10.08
C GLY A 299 -23.41 1.13 10.97
N SER A 300 -23.14 1.13 12.27
CA SER A 300 -23.84 1.93 13.27
C SER A 300 -23.33 3.36 13.44
N ILE A 301 -22.20 3.73 12.82
CA ILE A 301 -21.62 5.07 12.91
C ILE A 301 -22.05 5.90 11.68
N PRO A 302 -22.86 6.97 11.85
CA PRO A 302 -23.20 7.85 10.75
C PRO A 302 -22.00 8.69 10.29
N ALA A 303 -22.08 9.23 9.07
CA ALA A 303 -21.12 10.22 8.59
C ALA A 303 -21.15 11.46 9.52
N ASP A 304 -19.98 11.99 9.84
CA ASP A 304 -19.83 13.15 10.73
C ASP A 304 -18.63 13.98 10.28
N VAL A 305 -18.57 15.22 10.75
CA VAL A 305 -17.37 16.05 10.64
C VAL A 305 -16.57 15.88 11.92
N TYR A 306 -15.32 15.45 11.78
CA TYR A 306 -14.40 15.19 12.87
C TYR A 306 -13.43 16.37 13.03
N THR A 307 -13.42 17.02 14.18
CA THR A 307 -12.50 18.11 14.50
C THR A 307 -11.47 17.71 15.54
N VAL A 308 -10.26 18.23 15.44
CA VAL A 308 -9.22 17.98 16.45
C VAL A 308 -9.56 18.73 17.73
N VAL A 309 -9.74 17.98 18.82
CA VAL A 309 -10.01 18.53 20.16
C VAL A 309 -8.77 18.51 21.06
N SER A 310 -7.78 17.68 20.73
CA SER A 310 -6.50 17.64 21.45
C SER A 310 -5.35 17.20 20.55
N THR A 311 -4.17 17.72 20.86
CA THR A 311 -2.87 17.33 20.28
C THR A 311 -1.93 16.74 21.35
N THR A 312 -2.44 16.51 22.56
CA THR A 312 -1.64 15.98 23.67
C THR A 312 -1.31 14.50 23.44
N PRO A 313 -0.13 14.03 23.86
CA PRO A 313 0.23 12.62 23.76
C PRO A 313 -0.85 11.70 24.34
N GLN A 314 -1.17 10.62 23.61
CA GLN A 314 -2.12 9.58 24.00
C GLN A 314 -1.37 8.26 24.19
N ASN A 315 -1.87 7.38 25.06
CA ASN A 315 -1.32 6.04 25.19
C ASN A 315 -1.66 5.23 23.94
N TYR A 316 -0.64 4.62 23.33
CA TYR A 316 -0.87 3.72 22.21
C TYR A 316 -1.36 2.34 22.69
N PRO A 317 -2.37 1.73 22.06
CA PRO A 317 -2.89 0.43 22.48
C PRO A 317 -1.81 -0.65 22.56
N GLY A 318 -1.74 -1.33 23.72
CA GLY A 318 -0.74 -2.38 23.97
C GLY A 318 0.68 -1.87 24.19
N SER A 319 0.89 -0.55 24.33
CA SER A 319 2.17 0.08 24.65
C SER A 319 2.13 0.75 26.03
N THR A 320 3.30 0.87 26.66
CA THR A 320 3.50 1.70 27.88
C THR A 320 3.85 3.16 27.55
N PHE A 321 4.02 3.49 26.26
CA PHE A 321 4.43 4.81 25.82
C PHE A 321 3.23 5.69 25.45
N SER A 322 3.30 6.96 25.85
CA SER A 322 2.44 8.01 25.31
C SER A 322 3.09 8.60 24.06
N VAL A 323 2.31 8.73 22.99
CA VAL A 323 2.74 9.15 21.66
C VAL A 323 1.94 10.40 21.28
N PRO A 324 2.56 11.46 20.71
CA PRO A 324 1.81 12.60 20.17
C PRO A 324 0.71 12.13 19.22
N ALA A 325 -0.49 12.68 19.34
CA ALA A 325 -1.64 12.22 18.58
C ALA A 325 -2.60 13.37 18.28
N LEU A 326 -3.30 13.26 17.15
CA LEU A 326 -4.49 14.06 16.85
C LEU A 326 -5.70 13.31 17.40
N GLN A 327 -6.36 13.89 18.40
CA GLN A 327 -7.63 13.38 18.89
C GLN A 327 -8.77 14.07 18.15
N PHE A 328 -9.43 13.32 17.28
CA PHE A 328 -10.59 13.75 16.52
C PHE A 328 -11.87 13.45 17.29
N LYS A 329 -12.81 14.40 17.31
CA LYS A 329 -14.14 14.23 17.86
C LYS A 329 -15.20 14.60 16.83
N GLY A 330 -16.17 13.71 16.61
CA GLY A 330 -17.32 13.95 15.74
C GLY A 330 -18.21 15.06 16.30
N GLN A 331 -18.58 16.03 15.46
CA GLN A 331 -19.37 17.20 15.85
C GLN A 331 -20.80 16.84 16.27
N GLN A 332 -21.42 15.87 15.59
CA GLN A 332 -22.81 15.48 15.84
C GLN A 332 -22.91 14.31 16.82
N TYR A 333 -22.10 13.28 16.63
CA TYR A 333 -22.27 12.00 17.33
C TYR A 333 -21.23 11.77 18.43
N ASN A 334 -20.30 12.71 18.65
CA ASN A 334 -19.29 12.67 19.72
C ASN A 334 -18.36 11.44 19.69
N ASN A 335 -18.29 10.68 18.59
CA ASN A 335 -17.31 9.61 18.43
C ASN A 335 -15.90 10.18 18.49
N VAL A 336 -14.98 9.49 19.19
CA VAL A 336 -13.60 9.93 19.38
C VAL A 336 -12.63 8.93 18.76
N PHE A 337 -11.71 9.44 17.97
CA PHE A 337 -10.67 8.67 17.29
C PHE A 337 -9.31 9.33 17.54
N ASN A 338 -8.26 8.52 17.66
CA ASN A 338 -6.89 9.03 17.76
C ASN A 338 -6.11 8.58 16.53
N ILE A 339 -5.36 9.49 15.94
CA ILE A 339 -4.33 9.18 14.94
C ILE A 339 -3.01 9.58 15.55
N PHE A 340 -1.98 8.73 15.47
CA PHE A 340 -0.71 8.93 16.16
C PHE A 340 0.36 9.50 15.22
N ASN A 341 1.24 10.35 15.76
CA ASN A 341 2.36 10.92 15.03
C ASN A 341 3.46 9.84 14.89
N PRO A 342 3.88 9.46 13.66
CA PRO A 342 4.91 8.45 13.50
C PRO A 342 6.32 8.96 13.82
N VAL A 343 6.54 10.28 13.93
CA VAL A 343 7.86 10.86 14.18
C VAL A 343 8.42 10.39 15.54
N GLY A 344 9.61 9.79 15.50
CA GLY A 344 10.30 9.31 16.69
C GLY A 344 9.61 8.12 17.40
N LEU A 345 8.68 7.44 16.73
CA LEU A 345 8.17 6.13 17.17
C LEU A 345 9.24 5.05 17.02
N THR A 346 9.94 5.08 15.89
CA THR A 346 10.96 4.11 15.52
C THR A 346 12.33 4.79 15.53
N VAL A 347 13.34 4.13 16.11
CA VAL A 347 14.73 4.60 16.18
C VAL A 347 15.63 3.54 15.53
N TYR A 348 16.31 3.91 14.45
CA TYR A 348 17.13 3.00 13.64
C TYR A 348 18.50 3.59 13.26
N LEU A 349 18.71 4.90 13.46
CA LEU A 349 20.00 5.56 13.26
C LEU A 349 20.57 6.06 14.58
N ASN A 350 21.89 6.03 14.69
CA ASN A 350 22.62 6.75 15.72
C ASN A 350 22.50 8.26 15.45
N PRO A 351 21.89 9.06 16.35
CA PRO A 351 21.71 10.50 16.12
C PRO A 351 23.02 11.30 15.98
N LYS A 352 24.17 10.76 16.40
CA LYS A 352 25.47 11.43 16.23
C LYS A 352 26.09 11.19 14.86
N THR A 353 26.07 9.94 14.41
CA THR A 353 26.79 9.50 13.21
C THR A 353 25.88 9.37 12.00
N HIS A 354 24.56 9.39 12.21
CA HIS A 354 23.53 9.09 11.21
C HIS A 354 23.69 7.70 10.56
N ALA A 355 24.46 6.80 11.18
CA ALA A 355 24.65 5.42 10.75
C ALA A 355 23.59 4.50 11.38
N PRO A 356 23.23 3.37 10.72
CA PRO A 356 22.36 2.36 11.32
C PRO A 356 22.87 1.88 12.68
N ILE A 357 21.96 1.67 13.63
CA ILE A 357 22.33 1.15 14.95
C ILE A 357 22.73 -0.32 14.81
N LYS A 358 24.01 -0.61 15.02
CA LYS A 358 24.57 -1.97 14.98
C LYS A 358 24.96 -2.45 16.37
N GLY A 359 24.88 -3.76 16.58
CA GLY A 359 25.33 -4.37 17.83
C GLY A 359 25.47 -5.88 17.77
N THR A 360 25.86 -6.47 18.90
CA THR A 360 26.02 -7.91 19.08
C THR A 360 25.19 -8.35 20.28
N ILE A 361 24.36 -9.39 20.09
CA ILE A 361 23.60 -10.00 21.16
C ILE A 361 24.33 -11.25 21.66
N VAL A 362 24.51 -11.34 22.99
CA VAL A 362 24.93 -12.55 23.70
C VAL A 362 23.97 -12.80 24.85
N ASN A 363 23.21 -13.88 24.76
CA ASN A 363 22.09 -14.20 25.63
C ASN A 363 21.05 -13.06 25.68
N THR A 364 21.03 -12.30 26.77
CA THR A 364 20.14 -11.15 26.98
C THR A 364 20.85 -9.81 26.74
N SER A 365 22.17 -9.79 26.56
CA SER A 365 22.94 -8.56 26.45
C SER A 365 23.11 -8.15 24.99
N LEU A 366 22.62 -6.97 24.63
CA LEU A 366 22.91 -6.30 23.36
C LEU A 366 24.00 -5.24 23.61
N THR A 367 25.16 -5.40 23.00
CA THR A 367 26.24 -4.40 23.03
C THR A 367 26.28 -3.65 21.70
N PHE A 368 26.19 -2.33 21.75
CA PHE A 368 26.24 -1.51 20.53
C PHE A 368 27.67 -1.36 20.02
N SER A 369 27.83 -1.34 18.70
CA SER A 369 29.12 -1.13 18.04
C SER A 369 29.65 0.30 18.23
N GLU A 370 28.75 1.26 18.48
CA GLU A 370 29.03 2.66 18.80
C GLU A 370 28.12 3.10 19.96
N SER A 371 28.58 4.03 20.80
CA SER A 371 27.72 4.61 21.83
C SER A 371 26.64 5.52 21.22
N LEU A 372 25.43 5.45 21.78
CA LEU A 372 24.31 6.32 21.40
C LEU A 372 24.17 7.46 22.43
N PRO A 373 23.71 8.67 22.03
CA PRO A 373 23.36 9.72 22.98
C PRO A 373 22.40 9.23 24.07
N ALA A 374 22.51 9.83 25.26
CA ALA A 374 21.55 9.61 26.33
C ALA A 374 20.11 9.83 25.82
N LYS A 375 19.17 9.02 26.32
CA LYS A 375 17.73 9.08 25.98
C LYS A 375 17.36 8.75 24.52
N THR A 376 18.33 8.36 23.67
CA THR A 376 18.03 7.85 22.32
C THR A 376 17.09 6.64 22.39
N LEU A 377 17.36 5.75 23.34
CA LEU A 377 16.53 4.61 23.67
C LEU A 377 16.01 4.76 25.10
N VAL A 378 14.91 4.07 25.39
CA VAL A 378 14.28 4.01 26.71
C VAL A 378 13.82 2.58 26.99
N GLU A 379 13.76 2.21 28.26
CA GLU A 379 13.26 0.90 28.69
C GLU A 379 11.85 0.64 28.17
N ASN A 380 11.54 -0.62 27.92
CA ASN A 380 10.32 -1.13 27.28
C ASN A 380 10.16 -0.88 25.79
N MET A 381 11.09 -0.18 25.12
CA MET A 381 11.08 -0.15 23.65
C MET A 381 11.21 -1.57 23.09
N TYR A 382 10.43 -1.86 22.06
CA TYR A 382 10.50 -3.09 21.29
C TYR A 382 11.77 -3.11 20.45
N VAL A 383 12.34 -4.30 20.25
CA VAL A 383 13.58 -4.49 19.48
C VAL A 383 13.32 -5.41 18.30
N GLY A 384 13.63 -4.93 17.09
CA GLY A 384 13.61 -5.66 15.85
C GLY A 384 15.01 -5.78 15.25
N GLY A 385 15.31 -6.90 14.60
CA GLY A 385 16.63 -7.21 14.03
C GLY A 385 16.96 -8.70 14.11
N ALA A 386 18.21 -9.05 13.83
CA ALA A 386 18.65 -10.44 13.80
C ALA A 386 18.40 -11.16 15.14
N GLY A 387 17.83 -12.37 15.10
CA GLY A 387 17.54 -13.19 16.28
C GLY A 387 16.41 -12.70 17.18
N THR A 388 15.79 -11.56 16.88
CA THR A 388 14.66 -11.02 17.66
C THR A 388 13.32 -11.51 17.14
N ASN A 389 12.28 -11.38 17.97
CA ASN A 389 10.89 -11.50 17.62
C ASN A 389 10.13 -10.22 18.06
N PRO A 390 8.92 -9.97 17.53
CA PRO A 390 8.20 -8.72 17.79
C PRO A 390 7.79 -8.44 19.25
N ALA A 391 7.98 -9.39 20.17
CA ALA A 391 7.71 -9.23 21.60
C ALA A 391 8.97 -8.93 22.44
N ASN A 392 10.16 -8.89 21.82
CA ASN A 392 11.38 -8.53 22.53
C ASN A 392 11.40 -7.04 22.86
N THR A 393 11.78 -6.72 24.09
CA THR A 393 11.88 -5.36 24.61
C THR A 393 13.18 -5.11 25.37
N ILE A 394 13.55 -3.85 25.50
CA ILE A 394 14.62 -3.39 26.39
C ILE A 394 14.14 -3.52 27.84
N ALA A 395 14.80 -4.35 28.64
CA ALA A 395 14.58 -4.46 30.08
C ALA A 395 15.37 -3.39 30.86
N SER A 396 16.61 -3.11 30.45
CA SER A 396 17.43 -2.03 31.02
C SER A 396 18.47 -1.52 30.03
N LEU A 397 18.98 -0.31 30.23
CA LEU A 397 20.03 0.30 29.42
C LEU A 397 21.39 0.24 30.12
N VAL A 398 22.45 -0.01 29.35
CA VAL A 398 23.84 0.03 29.83
C VAL A 398 24.46 1.36 29.41
N LEU A 399 24.94 2.13 30.39
CA LEU A 399 25.52 3.46 30.16
C LEU A 399 27.02 3.47 30.44
N ASN A 400 27.78 4.26 29.68
CA ASN A 400 29.17 4.58 30.01
C ASN A 400 29.27 5.73 31.03
N LYS A 401 30.51 6.10 31.40
CA LYS A 401 30.77 7.18 32.37
C LYS A 401 30.27 8.55 31.90
N GLN A 402 30.08 8.73 30.60
CA GLN A 402 29.57 9.95 29.97
C GLN A 402 28.03 9.96 29.87
N GLY A 403 27.35 8.90 30.35
CA GLY A 403 25.90 8.75 30.29
C GLY A 403 25.39 8.33 28.91
N GLU A 404 26.27 7.93 28.00
CA GLU A 404 25.91 7.44 26.67
C GLU A 404 25.55 5.96 26.74
N ILE A 405 24.60 5.54 25.89
CA ILE A 405 24.11 4.17 25.86
C ILE A 405 25.12 3.32 25.08
N THR A 406 25.76 2.36 25.74
CA THR A 406 26.69 1.39 25.12
C THR A 406 26.07 0.02 24.89
N GLY A 407 24.90 -0.23 25.48
CA GLY A 407 24.16 -1.47 25.28
C GLY A 407 22.79 -1.46 25.95
N ALA A 408 22.13 -2.61 25.89
CA ALA A 408 20.85 -2.87 26.53
C ALA A 408 20.80 -4.31 27.04
N THR A 409 20.09 -4.54 28.15
CA THR A 409 19.63 -5.87 28.53
C THR A 409 18.24 -6.08 27.97
N LEU A 410 18.01 -7.19 27.29
CA LEU A 410 16.73 -7.57 26.68
C LEU A 410 15.90 -8.43 27.63
N ASN A 411 14.57 -8.39 27.46
CA ASN A 411 13.62 -9.14 28.30
C ASN A 411 13.64 -10.67 28.10
N GLN A 412 14.37 -11.17 27.10
CA GLN A 412 14.45 -12.60 26.78
C GLN A 412 15.88 -12.98 26.37
N ASN A 413 16.25 -14.23 26.61
CA ASN A 413 17.48 -14.81 26.09
C ASN A 413 17.30 -15.15 24.61
N LEU A 414 18.11 -14.55 23.74
CA LEU A 414 18.06 -14.71 22.29
C LEU A 414 19.25 -15.53 21.74
N GLY A 415 20.03 -16.18 22.62
CA GLY A 415 21.24 -16.88 22.24
C GLY A 415 22.29 -15.91 21.69
N SER A 416 22.90 -16.27 20.56
CA SER A 416 23.94 -15.46 19.91
C SER A 416 23.66 -15.39 18.40
N PRO A 417 22.75 -14.52 17.94
CA PRO A 417 22.56 -14.29 16.51
C PRO A 417 23.84 -13.73 15.87
N ALA A 418 23.82 -13.54 14.54
CA ALA A 418 24.98 -13.00 13.83
C ALA A 418 25.48 -11.70 14.51
N PRO A 419 26.81 -11.56 14.73
CA PRO A 419 27.36 -10.38 15.38
C PRO A 419 27.28 -9.16 14.45
N ASN A 420 27.32 -7.96 15.03
CA ASN A 420 27.30 -6.68 14.31
C ASN A 420 26.08 -6.49 13.38
N SER A 421 24.94 -7.10 13.73
CA SER A 421 23.67 -6.92 13.02
C SER A 421 23.06 -5.55 13.28
N THR A 422 22.19 -5.14 12.36
CA THR A 422 21.39 -3.92 12.50
C THR A 422 20.15 -4.15 13.38
N TYR A 423 19.87 -3.21 14.28
CA TYR A 423 18.70 -3.24 15.17
C TYR A 423 17.87 -1.96 15.07
N ILE A 424 16.56 -2.14 15.17
CA ILE A 424 15.56 -1.09 15.14
C ILE A 424 14.76 -1.14 16.44
N PHE A 425 14.52 0.01 17.04
CA PHE A 425 13.80 0.14 18.29
C PHE A 425 12.48 0.85 18.07
N SER A 426 11.42 0.41 18.75
CA SER A 426 10.09 0.99 18.60
C SER A 426 9.41 1.25 19.92
N LYS A 427 8.70 2.38 20.03
CA LYS A 427 7.81 2.68 21.16
C LYS A 427 6.46 1.96 21.07
N VAL A 428 6.17 1.27 19.98
CA VAL A 428 4.90 0.57 19.80
C VAL A 428 5.15 -0.88 19.39
N PRO A 429 4.26 -1.82 19.77
CA PRO A 429 4.49 -3.24 19.53
C PRO A 429 4.65 -3.54 18.05
N ALA A 430 5.71 -4.28 17.70
CA ALA A 430 5.89 -4.86 16.37
C ALA A 430 5.94 -3.87 15.18
N LEU A 431 6.18 -2.58 15.40
CA LEU A 431 6.25 -1.58 14.33
C LEU A 431 7.69 -1.09 14.13
N PHE A 432 8.36 -1.56 13.08
CA PHE A 432 9.78 -1.29 12.83
C PHE A 432 10.03 -0.60 11.49
N VAL A 433 9.18 0.35 11.12
CA VAL A 433 9.30 1.16 9.90
C VAL A 433 9.43 2.65 10.25
N SER A 434 10.04 3.43 9.37
CA SER A 434 10.24 4.87 9.56
C SER A 434 8.95 5.67 9.33
N SER A 435 8.92 6.94 9.77
CA SER A 435 7.82 7.86 9.48
C SER A 435 7.60 8.03 7.97
N GLY A 436 8.71 8.11 7.21
CA GLY A 436 8.70 8.08 5.75
C GLY A 436 7.95 6.89 5.18
N ALA A 437 8.33 5.68 5.59
CA ALA A 437 7.69 4.45 5.14
C ALA A 437 6.20 4.38 5.54
N MET A 438 5.84 4.83 6.75
CA MET A 438 4.43 4.88 7.17
C MET A 438 3.58 5.79 6.28
N VAL A 439 4.13 6.94 5.85
CA VAL A 439 3.44 7.83 4.91
C VAL A 439 3.39 7.25 3.50
N PHE A 440 4.51 6.80 2.93
CA PHE A 440 4.53 6.30 1.56
C PHE A 440 3.64 5.07 1.35
N GLY A 441 3.66 4.15 2.31
CA GLY A 441 2.93 2.88 2.21
C GLY A 441 1.56 2.87 2.87
N ASN A 442 1.18 3.93 3.59
CA ASN A 442 0.04 3.93 4.50
C ASN A 442 0.06 2.71 5.43
N VAL A 443 1.11 2.61 6.23
CA VAL A 443 1.32 1.50 7.17
C VAL A 443 1.57 2.02 8.58
N GLY A 444 1.67 1.10 9.54
CA GLY A 444 1.94 1.45 10.92
C GLY A 444 0.78 2.21 11.54
N VAL A 445 1.06 3.36 12.16
CA VAL A 445 0.03 4.17 12.85
C VAL A 445 -0.92 4.92 11.92
N PHE A 446 -0.78 4.73 10.62
CA PHE A 446 -1.77 5.14 9.61
C PHE A 446 -2.58 3.96 9.04
N ALA A 447 -2.40 2.76 9.60
CA ALA A 447 -3.17 1.57 9.28
C ALA A 447 -3.35 0.70 10.53
N ASP A 448 -3.53 1.32 11.69
CA ASP A 448 -3.59 0.64 12.99
C ASP A 448 -5.03 0.48 13.51
N SER A 449 -6.03 0.78 12.69
CA SER A 449 -7.43 0.77 13.11
C SER A 449 -7.86 -0.54 13.78
N THR A 450 -7.37 -1.68 13.28
CA THR A 450 -7.59 -3.02 13.87
C THR A 450 -6.85 -3.25 15.19
N VAL A 451 -5.76 -2.51 15.43
CA VAL A 451 -5.03 -2.49 16.70
C VAL A 451 -5.76 -1.62 17.72
N GLN A 452 -6.28 -0.46 17.31
CA GLN A 452 -7.03 0.45 18.20
C GLN A 452 -8.42 -0.09 18.56
N TYR A 453 -9.11 -0.74 17.62
CA TYR A 453 -10.49 -1.20 17.77
C TYR A 453 -10.67 -2.68 17.41
N PRO A 454 -9.96 -3.64 18.05
CA PRO A 454 -9.86 -5.03 17.59
C PRO A 454 -11.18 -5.80 17.48
N THR A 455 -12.24 -5.34 18.13
CA THR A 455 -13.56 -5.98 18.14
C THR A 455 -14.69 -5.09 17.61
N ASN A 456 -14.39 -3.89 17.13
CA ASN A 456 -15.38 -2.93 16.65
C ASN A 456 -15.09 -2.54 15.20
N GLY A 457 -15.66 -3.31 14.26
CA GLY A 457 -15.47 -3.09 12.82
C GLY A 457 -15.94 -1.72 12.32
N ASP A 458 -16.98 -1.14 12.95
CA ASP A 458 -17.47 0.18 12.55
C ASP A 458 -16.45 1.27 12.88
N SER A 459 -15.89 1.24 14.09
CA SER A 459 -14.81 2.15 14.48
C SER A 459 -13.53 1.92 13.69
N GLN A 460 -13.20 0.67 13.34
CA GLN A 460 -12.06 0.38 12.46
C GLN A 460 -12.22 1.06 11.10
N ALA A 461 -13.39 0.96 10.47
CA ALA A 461 -13.65 1.53 9.16
C ALA A 461 -13.59 3.07 9.18
N VAL A 462 -14.18 3.71 10.19
CA VAL A 462 -14.14 5.17 10.33
C VAL A 462 -12.73 5.67 10.61
N LEU A 463 -11.98 5.04 11.52
CA LEU A 463 -10.59 5.41 11.79
C LEU A 463 -9.71 5.24 10.53
N ALA A 464 -9.82 4.11 9.84
CA ALA A 464 -9.06 3.87 8.60
C ALA A 464 -9.36 4.96 7.55
N ASN A 465 -10.62 5.39 7.42
CA ASN A 465 -10.96 6.49 6.53
C ASN A 465 -10.28 7.83 6.91
N LEU A 466 -10.19 8.14 8.21
CA LEU A 466 -9.52 9.35 8.68
C LEU A 466 -7.99 9.27 8.48
N GLU A 467 -7.39 8.11 8.74
CA GLU A 467 -5.96 7.84 8.50
C GLU A 467 -5.60 7.99 7.03
N ASN A 468 -6.38 7.37 6.15
CA ASN A 468 -6.17 7.44 4.70
C ASN A 468 -6.21 8.88 4.19
N GLN A 469 -7.14 9.72 4.69
CA GLN A 469 -7.20 11.13 4.30
C GLN A 469 -5.92 11.89 4.68
N ILE A 470 -5.38 11.66 5.88
CA ILE A 470 -4.13 12.28 6.32
C ILE A 470 -2.95 11.81 5.48
N VAL A 471 -2.85 10.52 5.20
CA VAL A 471 -1.74 9.98 4.40
C VAL A 471 -1.79 10.42 2.95
N SER A 472 -2.97 10.48 2.34
CA SER A 472 -3.12 11.05 0.99
C SER A 472 -2.69 12.51 0.97
N ALA A 473 -3.06 13.31 1.96
CA ALA A 473 -2.67 14.71 2.06
C ALA A 473 -1.14 14.89 2.23
N LEU A 474 -0.49 14.01 3.00
CA LEU A 474 0.97 14.00 3.17
C LEU A 474 1.68 13.64 1.86
N ASN A 475 1.25 12.57 1.17
CA ASN A 475 1.83 12.18 -0.12
C ASN A 475 1.68 13.28 -1.18
N ARG A 476 0.54 13.98 -1.19
CA ARG A 476 0.25 15.09 -2.11
C ARG A 476 0.86 16.43 -1.69
N GLY A 477 1.53 16.52 -0.55
CA GLY A 477 2.14 17.77 -0.07
C GLY A 477 1.15 18.84 0.39
N VAL A 478 -0.12 18.48 0.64
CA VAL A 478 -1.20 19.42 1.04
C VAL A 478 -1.56 19.36 2.52
N ALA A 479 -0.91 18.46 3.27
CA ALA A 479 -1.10 18.34 4.72
C ALA A 479 -0.60 19.55 5.52
N ASN A 480 0.25 20.41 4.96
CA ASN A 480 0.81 21.54 5.68
C ASN A 480 -0.27 22.59 6.04
N PRO A 481 -0.53 22.84 7.34
CA PRO A 481 -1.53 23.81 7.78
C PRO A 481 -1.35 25.24 7.26
N MET A 482 -0.11 25.65 6.97
CA MET A 482 0.16 27.01 6.50
C MET A 482 -0.42 27.26 5.11
N ILE A 483 -0.44 26.24 4.25
CA ILE A 483 -1.03 26.33 2.90
C ILE A 483 -2.56 26.40 3.01
N MET A 484 -3.14 25.64 3.93
CA MET A 484 -4.59 25.59 4.15
C MET A 484 -5.15 26.94 4.62
N ARG A 485 -4.42 27.71 5.44
CA ARG A 485 -4.93 28.97 6.03
C ARG A 485 -5.19 30.08 5.01
N ALA A 486 -4.75 29.92 3.76
CA ALA A 486 -4.97 30.90 2.70
C ALA A 486 -6.38 30.87 2.09
N ASN A 487 -7.23 29.87 2.38
CA ASN A 487 -8.53 29.68 1.72
C ASN A 487 -9.69 29.23 2.65
N PRO A 488 -10.08 29.95 3.72
CA PRO A 488 -11.05 29.45 4.69
C PRO A 488 -12.47 29.26 4.10
N ALA A 489 -13.03 28.04 4.13
CA ALA A 489 -14.46 27.73 3.90
C ALA A 489 -14.89 26.43 4.65
N PRO A 490 -16.13 25.88 4.55
CA PRO A 490 -16.97 25.40 5.67
C PRO A 490 -16.56 24.05 6.35
N SER A 491 -17.36 23.55 7.30
CA SER A 491 -17.17 22.27 8.05
C SER A 491 -16.64 21.11 7.19
N GLY A 492 -15.64 20.36 7.67
CA GLY A 492 -14.92 19.36 6.85
C GLY A 492 -13.86 19.99 5.92
N TYR A 493 -13.58 21.29 6.10
CA TYR A 493 -12.70 22.12 5.29
C TYR A 493 -11.37 21.47 4.92
N THR A 494 -10.70 20.86 5.91
CA THR A 494 -9.37 20.32 5.71
C THR A 494 -9.39 19.24 4.64
N SER A 495 -10.33 18.30 4.76
CA SER A 495 -10.52 17.27 3.75
C SER A 495 -10.94 17.84 2.39
N ALA A 496 -11.71 18.94 2.35
CA ALA A 496 -12.07 19.57 1.07
C ALA A 496 -10.87 20.13 0.33
N PHE A 497 -10.00 20.85 1.04
CA PHE A 497 -8.74 21.35 0.50
C PHE A 497 -7.83 20.19 0.07
N TRP A 498 -7.64 19.17 0.92
CA TRP A 498 -6.81 18.01 0.60
C TRP A 498 -7.33 17.20 -0.59
N ASN A 499 -8.63 17.23 -0.86
CA ASN A 499 -9.25 16.50 -1.95
C ASN A 499 -9.30 17.29 -3.26
N THR A 500 -8.83 18.53 -3.28
CA THR A 500 -8.86 19.38 -4.49
C THR A 500 -7.54 19.24 -5.26
N GLU A 501 -7.60 18.59 -6.41
CA GLU A 501 -6.45 18.25 -7.27
C GLU A 501 -5.57 19.45 -7.67
N THR A 502 -6.17 20.64 -7.82
CA THR A 502 -5.41 21.86 -8.16
C THR A 502 -4.50 22.36 -7.05
N TYR A 503 -4.62 21.83 -5.84
CA TYR A 503 -3.73 22.13 -4.73
C TYR A 503 -2.63 21.08 -4.55
N TRP A 504 -2.71 19.94 -5.25
CA TRP A 504 -1.78 18.84 -5.03
C TRP A 504 -0.39 19.18 -5.56
N TYR A 505 0.61 18.63 -4.89
CA TYR A 505 2.03 18.76 -5.16
C TYR A 505 2.57 20.20 -5.24
N PRO A 506 2.28 21.08 -4.26
CA PRO A 506 2.79 22.45 -4.27
C PRO A 506 4.34 22.48 -4.25
N HIS A 507 4.92 23.57 -4.78
CA HIS A 507 6.37 23.73 -4.73
C HIS A 507 6.88 23.81 -3.29
N HIS A 508 8.05 23.22 -3.04
CA HIS A 508 8.82 23.30 -1.79
C HIS A 508 8.21 22.63 -0.55
N GLU A 509 7.11 21.88 -0.70
CA GLU A 509 6.54 21.11 0.40
C GLU A 509 7.08 19.68 0.44
N PRO A 510 7.22 19.07 1.62
CA PRO A 510 7.43 17.63 1.74
C PRO A 510 6.28 16.88 1.05
N GLN A 511 6.61 16.09 0.04
CA GLN A 511 5.65 15.37 -0.79
C GLN A 511 6.28 14.13 -1.39
N ASN A 512 5.45 13.23 -1.92
CA ASN A 512 5.87 12.05 -2.65
C ASN A 512 6.23 12.42 -4.10
N LEU A 513 7.52 12.63 -4.37
CA LEU A 513 8.01 13.02 -5.69
C LEU A 513 7.86 11.89 -6.72
N PHE A 514 7.89 10.62 -6.30
CA PHE A 514 7.58 9.49 -7.17
C PHE A 514 6.15 9.57 -7.68
N SER A 515 5.17 9.79 -6.78
CA SER A 515 3.75 9.97 -7.17
C SER A 515 3.57 11.21 -8.05
N LEU A 516 4.22 12.35 -7.72
CA LEU A 516 4.23 13.52 -8.61
C LEU A 516 4.71 13.15 -10.02
N TYR A 517 5.83 12.44 -10.15
CA TYR A 517 6.32 12.00 -11.46
C TYR A 517 5.32 11.07 -12.16
N MET A 518 4.68 10.14 -11.45
CA MET A 518 3.67 9.26 -12.06
C MET A 518 2.49 10.04 -12.64
N HIS A 519 2.08 11.14 -11.98
CA HIS A 519 1.02 11.99 -12.52
C HIS A 519 1.50 12.97 -13.60
N THR A 520 2.67 13.58 -13.47
CA THR A 520 3.06 14.72 -14.33
C THR A 520 4.18 14.42 -15.30
N GLY A 521 4.79 13.24 -15.19
CA GLY A 521 5.91 12.79 -16.01
C GLY A 521 5.57 12.84 -17.50
N ARG A 522 6.56 13.21 -18.30
CA ARG A 522 6.43 13.28 -19.76
C ARG A 522 7.66 12.67 -20.41
N VAL A 523 7.44 12.04 -21.56
CA VAL A 523 8.50 11.57 -22.45
C VAL A 523 8.52 12.45 -23.69
N GLU A 524 9.72 12.78 -24.14
CA GLU A 524 9.94 13.56 -25.34
C GLU A 524 10.37 12.61 -26.47
N SER A 525 9.63 12.61 -27.57
CA SER A 525 10.00 11.87 -28.78
C SER A 525 9.70 12.72 -30.01
N ASN A 526 10.71 12.92 -30.87
CA ASN A 526 10.60 13.76 -32.08
C ASN A 526 10.04 15.17 -31.80
N GLY A 527 10.40 15.77 -30.67
CA GLY A 527 9.92 17.09 -30.24
C GLY A 527 8.48 17.11 -29.73
N ILE A 528 7.84 15.95 -29.56
CA ILE A 528 6.50 15.81 -29.00
C ILE A 528 6.60 15.35 -27.54
N SER A 529 6.08 16.18 -26.65
CA SER A 529 5.99 15.92 -25.21
C SER A 529 4.72 15.15 -24.87
N THR A 530 4.85 13.87 -24.53
CA THR A 530 3.72 12.97 -24.25
C THR A 530 3.67 12.61 -22.76
N PRO A 531 2.52 12.74 -22.08
CA PRO A 531 2.42 12.33 -20.68
C PRO A 531 2.62 10.81 -20.55
N ILE A 532 3.21 10.35 -19.45
CA ILE A 532 3.45 8.91 -19.25
C ILE A 532 2.18 8.14 -18.86
N PHE A 533 1.14 8.84 -18.40
CA PHE A 533 -0.18 8.29 -18.14
C PHE A 533 -1.25 9.09 -18.88
N VAL A 534 -2.34 8.42 -19.26
CA VAL A 534 -3.50 9.06 -19.90
C VAL A 534 -4.03 10.16 -18.99
N GLN A 535 -4.29 11.34 -19.54
CA GLN A 535 -4.93 12.43 -18.82
C GLN A 535 -6.45 12.27 -18.86
N PRO A 536 -7.19 12.66 -17.81
CA PRO A 536 -8.65 12.57 -17.81
C PRO A 536 -9.20 13.46 -18.93
N ASN A 537 -9.72 12.84 -19.98
CA ASN A 537 -10.19 13.54 -21.18
C ASN A 537 -11.35 12.83 -21.90
N SER A 538 -11.87 11.74 -21.34
CA SER A 538 -12.92 10.93 -21.98
C SER A 538 -14.32 11.26 -21.44
N PRO A 539 -15.37 11.09 -22.26
CA PRO A 539 -16.77 11.23 -21.81
C PRO A 539 -17.13 10.33 -20.61
N ALA A 540 -16.50 9.16 -20.50
CA ALA A 540 -16.69 8.25 -19.38
C ALA A 540 -16.09 8.77 -18.06
N GLN A 541 -15.06 9.60 -18.14
CA GLN A 541 -14.40 10.23 -16.99
C GLN A 541 -15.04 11.57 -16.61
N ASN A 542 -15.96 12.10 -17.44
CA ASN A 542 -16.80 13.28 -17.19
C ASN A 542 -16.06 14.53 -16.67
N ALA A 543 -14.77 14.67 -16.96
CA ALA A 543 -13.98 15.76 -16.39
C ALA A 543 -12.84 16.21 -17.31
N PRO A 544 -12.56 17.53 -17.37
CA PRO A 544 -11.45 18.07 -18.12
C PRO A 544 -10.11 17.71 -17.48
N PRO A 545 -8.99 17.74 -18.23
CA PRO A 545 -7.65 17.63 -17.65
C PRO A 545 -7.44 18.64 -16.53
N VAL A 546 -6.98 18.18 -15.38
CA VAL A 546 -6.66 19.03 -14.22
C VAL A 546 -5.16 19.30 -14.15
N LYS A 547 -4.81 20.48 -13.65
CA LYS A 547 -3.43 20.85 -13.33
C LYS A 547 -3.19 20.72 -11.83
N ASN A 548 -2.01 20.27 -11.44
CA ASN A 548 -1.54 20.32 -10.06
C ASN A 548 -1.22 21.78 -9.63
N ALA A 549 -0.78 21.99 -8.38
CA ALA A 549 -0.40 23.30 -7.86
C ALA A 549 0.83 23.92 -8.56
N GLN A 550 1.60 23.14 -9.32
CA GLN A 550 2.73 23.59 -10.15
C GLN A 550 2.29 23.96 -11.58
N GLY A 551 0.99 23.88 -11.89
CA GLY A 551 0.45 24.18 -13.22
C GLY A 551 0.67 23.08 -14.27
N GLN A 552 1.11 21.89 -13.86
CA GLN A 552 1.34 20.73 -14.73
C GLN A 552 0.07 19.89 -14.84
N TYR A 553 -0.32 19.51 -16.06
CA TYR A 553 -1.45 18.61 -16.25
C TYR A 553 -1.15 17.21 -15.72
N MET A 554 -2.08 16.67 -14.93
CA MET A 554 -1.96 15.34 -14.33
C MET A 554 -2.57 14.24 -15.22
N GLY A 555 -1.83 13.16 -15.37
CA GLY A 555 -2.29 11.86 -15.85
C GLY A 555 -2.96 11.08 -14.73
N MET A 556 -3.70 10.05 -15.10
CA MET A 556 -4.35 9.13 -14.18
C MET A 556 -3.36 8.04 -13.76
N ALA A 557 -2.97 7.98 -12.49
CA ALA A 557 -1.97 7.03 -11.97
C ALA A 557 -2.31 6.63 -10.52
N TYR A 558 -1.77 5.49 -10.07
CA TYR A 558 -1.70 5.16 -8.64
C TYR A 558 -0.24 5.27 -8.18
N GLY A 559 0.18 6.46 -7.78
CA GLY A 559 1.53 6.69 -7.25
C GLY A 559 1.72 6.22 -5.80
N PHE A 560 0.63 5.95 -5.08
CA PHE A 560 0.61 5.37 -3.73
C PHE A 560 -0.74 4.69 -3.45
N ALA A 561 -0.86 3.94 -2.35
CA ALA A 561 -2.02 3.07 -2.08
C ALA A 561 -3.38 3.79 -2.00
N TYR A 562 -3.39 5.05 -1.60
CA TYR A 562 -4.60 5.88 -1.45
C TYR A 562 -4.56 7.12 -2.34
N ASP A 563 -4.01 6.96 -3.55
CA ASP A 563 -4.02 8.02 -4.58
C ASP A 563 -5.42 8.33 -5.13
N GLU A 564 -6.41 7.60 -4.64
CA GLU A 564 -7.84 7.85 -4.82
C GLU A 564 -8.23 9.29 -4.50
N THR A 565 -9.05 9.91 -5.35
CA THR A 565 -9.78 11.13 -4.96
C THR A 565 -10.67 10.74 -3.78
N PRO A 566 -10.41 11.22 -2.54
CA PRO A 566 -11.10 10.68 -1.38
C PRO A 566 -12.60 11.00 -1.47
N GLY A 567 -13.45 10.07 -1.02
CA GLY A 567 -14.92 10.19 -1.05
C GLY A 567 -15.51 11.28 -0.12
N GLY A 568 -14.73 12.32 0.19
CA GLY A 568 -15.11 13.47 1.00
C GLY A 568 -15.50 14.71 0.16
N PRO A 569 -15.60 15.89 0.77
CA PRO A 569 -16.12 17.10 0.16
C PRO A 569 -15.12 17.74 -0.82
N GLY A 570 -14.87 17.12 -1.97
CA GLY A 570 -14.15 17.75 -3.08
C GLY A 570 -15.07 18.62 -3.96
N PRO A 571 -14.50 19.50 -4.80
CA PRO A 571 -15.26 20.17 -5.86
C PRO A 571 -16.06 19.17 -6.70
N ALA A 572 -17.34 19.46 -6.92
CA ALA A 572 -18.18 18.62 -7.77
C ALA A 572 -17.63 18.58 -9.21
N GLY A 573 -17.56 17.39 -9.80
CA GLY A 573 -17.08 17.21 -11.18
C GLY A 573 -15.57 17.30 -11.36
N GLN A 574 -14.78 17.26 -10.28
CA GLN A 574 -13.33 17.13 -10.41
C GLN A 574 -12.93 15.77 -11.04
N PRO A 575 -11.92 15.75 -11.92
CA PRO A 575 -11.50 14.52 -12.58
C PRO A 575 -10.93 13.50 -11.61
N GLN A 576 -11.34 12.25 -11.76
CA GLN A 576 -10.63 11.15 -11.13
C GLN A 576 -9.25 11.04 -11.75
N VAL A 577 -8.21 11.23 -10.93
CA VAL A 577 -6.80 11.01 -11.29
C VAL A 577 -6.22 9.64 -10.90
N PRO A 578 -6.94 8.69 -10.26
CA PRO A 578 -6.50 7.30 -10.20
C PRO A 578 -6.58 6.62 -11.58
N SER A 579 -5.65 5.72 -11.86
CA SER A 579 -5.66 4.91 -13.10
C SER A 579 -6.65 3.74 -13.01
N LYS A 580 -7.95 4.06 -12.89
CA LYS A 580 -9.02 3.09 -12.70
C LYS A 580 -10.32 3.45 -13.43
N PHE A 581 -11.19 2.45 -13.53
CA PHE A 581 -12.61 2.66 -13.75
C PHE A 581 -13.39 2.09 -12.56
N ASP A 582 -14.16 2.93 -11.88
CA ASP A 582 -14.86 2.58 -10.64
C ASP A 582 -16.27 3.19 -10.57
N PRO A 583 -17.31 2.42 -10.97
CA PRO A 583 -17.22 1.21 -11.79
C PRO A 583 -16.91 1.57 -13.26
N THR A 584 -16.73 0.56 -14.12
CA THR A 584 -16.70 0.83 -15.58
C THR A 584 -18.04 1.42 -16.04
N PRO A 585 -18.04 2.28 -17.08
CA PRO A 585 -19.26 2.85 -17.64
C PRO A 585 -20.28 1.77 -18.03
N ALA A 586 -21.57 2.13 -17.97
CA ALA A 586 -22.62 1.25 -18.43
C ALA A 586 -22.41 0.88 -19.91
N GLY A 587 -22.66 -0.39 -20.25
CA GLY A 587 -22.47 -0.90 -21.61
C GLY A 587 -21.05 -1.37 -21.94
N THR A 588 -20.10 -1.35 -21.00
CA THR A 588 -18.81 -2.01 -21.17
C THR A 588 -19.01 -3.52 -21.41
N THR A 589 -18.61 -3.99 -22.59
CA THR A 589 -18.61 -5.40 -22.99
C THR A 589 -17.20 -5.93 -23.25
N THR A 590 -16.25 -5.02 -23.47
CA THR A 590 -14.85 -5.31 -23.79
C THR A 590 -13.95 -4.37 -23.00
N MET A 591 -12.92 -4.95 -22.37
CA MET A 591 -11.85 -4.22 -21.67
C MET A 591 -10.50 -4.70 -22.20
N THR A 592 -9.98 -4.09 -23.26
CA THR A 592 -8.73 -4.52 -23.89
C THR A 592 -7.55 -4.17 -23.00
N VAL A 593 -6.74 -5.16 -22.64
CA VAL A 593 -5.46 -4.97 -21.94
C VAL A 593 -4.33 -5.00 -22.96
N THR A 594 -3.64 -3.88 -23.09
CA THR A 594 -2.46 -3.75 -23.95
C THR A 594 -1.20 -3.75 -23.11
N LEU A 595 -0.29 -4.66 -23.40
CA LEU A 595 1.05 -4.73 -22.83
C LEU A 595 1.97 -3.90 -23.72
N GLY A 596 2.35 -2.71 -23.24
CA GLY A 596 3.02 -1.70 -24.06
C GLY A 596 4.52 -1.93 -24.24
N PRO A 597 5.20 -1.06 -24.99
CA PRO A 597 6.49 -1.32 -25.58
C PRO A 597 7.61 -1.26 -24.55
N TRP A 598 8.56 -2.17 -24.72
CA TRP A 598 9.73 -2.28 -23.86
C TRP A 598 10.83 -1.29 -24.21
N LYS A 599 10.97 -0.93 -25.49
CA LYS A 599 12.02 -0.06 -26.02
C LYS A 599 11.42 1.03 -26.90
#